data_AF-X0SUS8-F1
#
_entry.id   AF-X0SUS8-F1
#
_cell.length_a   1.000
_cell.length_b   1.000
_cell.length_c   1.000
_cell.angle_alpha   90.00
_cell.angle_beta   90.00
_cell.angle_gamma   90.00
#
_symmetry.space_group_name_H-M   'P 1'
#
loop_
_entity.id
_entity.type
_entity.pdbx_description
1 polymer ?
#
loop_
_entity_poly.entity_id
_entity_poly.type
_entity_poly.pdbx_seq_one_letter_code
_entity_poly.pdbx_strand_id
1 'polypeptide(L)'
;TCGPELVGRAARELKAKGETPSREDVEELAAELLAEAEKANRILDVWDAEATGVDLDSIGLNGSATKVKKIESVVLAGADLVKFEPTEEDCAALIKELVGDHIIG
;
A
#
# COMPACT_ATOMS: atom_id res chain seq x y z
N THR A 1 -24.47 -9.41 6.87
CA THR A 1 -24.01 -9.89 8.20
C THR A 1 -23.17 -8.79 8.81
N CYS A 2 -23.41 -8.46 10.09
CA CYS A 2 -22.60 -7.44 10.77
C CYS A 2 -21.15 -7.94 10.86
N GLY A 3 -20.22 -7.25 10.19
CA GLY A 3 -18.82 -7.67 10.15
C GLY A 3 -18.17 -7.67 11.54
N PRO A 4 -17.14 -8.49 11.79
CA PRO A 4 -16.48 -8.59 13.09
C PRO A 4 -15.93 -7.24 13.59
N GLU A 5 -15.61 -6.32 12.68
CA GLU A 5 -15.14 -4.97 12.98
C GLU A 5 -16.19 -4.10 13.71
N LEU A 6 -17.47 -4.21 13.33
CA LEU A 6 -18.55 -3.44 13.96
C LEU A 6 -18.88 -3.98 15.35
N VAL A 7 -18.86 -5.30 15.52
CA VAL A 7 -18.97 -5.97 16.83
C VAL A 7 -17.80 -5.58 17.73
N GLY A 8 -16.57 -5.56 17.20
CA GLY A 8 -15.39 -5.13 17.94
C GLY A 8 -15.39 -3.63 18.29
N ARG A 9 -15.98 -2.79 17.45
CA ARG A 9 -16.20 -1.37 17.73
C ARG A 9 -17.25 -1.17 18.83
N ALA A 10 -18.42 -1.81 18.70
CA ALA A 10 -19.48 -1.78 19.70
C ALA A 10 -18.98 -2.23 21.08
N ALA A 11 -18.22 -3.33 21.14
CA ALA A 11 -17.64 -3.83 22.39
C ALA A 11 -16.64 -2.84 23.03
N ARG A 12 -15.89 -2.09 22.23
CA ARG A 12 -14.96 -1.05 22.74
C ARG A 12 -15.71 0.17 23.25
N GLU A 13 -16.77 0.59 22.56
CA GLU A 13 -17.61 1.71 22.96
C GLU A 13 -18.35 1.43 24.27
N LEU A 14 -18.87 0.20 24.46
CA LEU A 14 -19.52 -0.20 25.71
C LEU A 14 -18.54 -0.31 26.88
N LYS A 15 -17.35 -0.88 26.64
CA LYS A 15 -16.27 -0.91 27.65
C LYS A 15 -15.80 0.50 28.05
N ALA A 16 -15.73 1.43 27.10
CA ALA A 16 -15.36 2.82 27.36
C ALA A 16 -16.42 3.56 28.21
N LYS A 17 -17.69 3.14 28.13
CA LYS A 17 -18.78 3.65 28.98
C LYS A 17 -18.79 3.05 30.40
N GLY A 18 -17.85 2.15 30.71
CA GLY A 18 -17.69 1.55 32.05
C GLY A 18 -18.62 0.36 32.31
N GLU A 19 -19.29 -0.14 31.29
CA GLU A 19 -20.19 -1.30 31.37
C GLU A 19 -19.44 -2.57 30.96
N THR A 20 -19.80 -3.71 31.55
CA THR A 20 -19.29 -5.01 31.10
C THR A 20 -20.32 -5.52 30.09
N PRO A 21 -20.11 -5.32 28.78
CA PRO A 21 -21.18 -5.57 27.83
C PRO A 21 -21.47 -7.07 27.76
N SER A 22 -22.75 -7.43 27.87
CA SER A 22 -23.20 -8.77 27.52
C SER A 22 -23.10 -8.94 26.00
N ARG A 23 -23.16 -10.19 25.53
CA ARG A 23 -23.11 -10.48 24.09
C ARG A 23 -24.26 -9.83 23.33
N GLU A 24 -25.43 -9.77 23.95
CA GLU A 24 -26.65 -9.21 23.36
C GLU A 24 -26.51 -7.69 23.18
N ASP A 25 -25.96 -6.98 24.18
CA ASP A 25 -25.73 -5.53 24.09
C ASP A 25 -24.76 -5.14 22.96
N VAL A 26 -23.73 -5.97 22.74
CA VAL A 26 -22.76 -5.74 21.66
C VAL A 26 -23.42 -5.94 20.30
N GLU A 27 -24.24 -6.97 20.15
CA GLU A 27 -24.93 -7.28 18.90
C GLU A 27 -25.97 -6.20 18.55
N GLU A 28 -26.70 -5.69 19.55
CA GLU A 28 -27.66 -4.59 19.38
C GLU A 28 -26.97 -3.30 18.92
N LEU A 29 -25.95 -2.83 19.65
CA LEU A 29 -25.22 -1.62 19.27
C LEU A 29 -24.52 -1.77 17.92
N ALA A 30 -24.01 -2.97 17.60
CA ALA A 30 -23.40 -3.22 16.29
C ALA A 30 -24.42 -3.13 15.15
N ALA A 31 -25.67 -3.55 15.38
CA ALA A 31 -26.76 -3.41 14.40
C ALA A 31 -27.17 -1.94 14.22
N GLU A 32 -27.21 -1.15 15.30
CA GLU A 32 -27.46 0.29 15.22
C GLU A 32 -26.35 1.02 14.42
N LEU A 33 -25.09 0.72 14.72
CA LEU A 33 -23.94 1.27 14.00
C LEU A 33 -23.96 0.91 12.51
N LEU A 34 -24.40 -0.31 12.17
CA LEU A 34 -24.57 -0.73 10.79
C LEU A 34 -25.67 0.09 10.09
N ALA A 35 -26.84 0.23 10.70
CA ALA A 35 -27.95 1.00 10.14
C ALA A 35 -27.60 2.49 9.96
N GLU A 36 -26.81 3.07 10.88
CA GLU A 36 -26.31 4.43 10.71
C GLU A 36 -25.30 4.53 9.57
N ALA A 37 -24.40 3.55 9.43
CA ALA A 37 -23.44 3.50 8.35
C ALA A 37 -24.11 3.34 6.97
N GLU A 38 -25.18 2.54 6.87
CA GLU A 38 -26.02 2.40 5.66
C GLU A 38 -26.62 3.75 5.27
N LYS A 39 -27.29 4.43 6.21
CA LYS A 39 -27.91 5.74 5.98
C LYS A 39 -26.91 6.79 5.53
N ALA A 40 -25.69 6.73 6.06
CA ALA A 40 -24.63 7.67 5.74
C ALA A 40 -23.79 7.27 4.52
N ASN A 41 -24.10 6.16 3.85
CA ASN A 41 -23.33 5.61 2.72
C ASN A 41 -21.83 5.43 3.04
N ARG A 42 -21.53 4.95 4.26
CA ARG A 42 -20.16 4.71 4.76
C ARG A 42 -19.83 3.21 4.84
N ILE A 43 -20.37 2.43 3.91
CA ILE A 43 -20.14 0.99 3.83
C ILE A 43 -19.17 0.72 2.69
N LEU A 44 -18.14 -0.06 3.00
CA LEU A 44 -17.21 -0.60 2.03
C LEU A 44 -17.35 -2.12 2.06
N ASP A 45 -17.82 -2.68 0.96
CA ASP A 45 -17.92 -4.13 0.82
C ASP A 45 -16.51 -4.72 0.64
N VAL A 46 -16.20 -5.73 1.45
CA VAL A 46 -14.95 -6.47 1.36
C VAL A 46 -15.24 -7.79 0.68
N TRP A 47 -14.58 -8.04 -0.45
CA TRP A 47 -14.69 -9.30 -1.19
C TRP A 47 -13.42 -10.11 -0.99
N ASP A 48 -13.57 -11.39 -0.73
CA ASP A 48 -12.48 -12.36 -0.76
C ASP A 48 -12.41 -13.04 -2.13
N ALA A 49 -11.36 -13.84 -2.35
CA ALA A 49 -11.16 -14.53 -3.62
C ALA A 49 -12.33 -15.49 -3.94
N GLU A 50 -12.92 -16.13 -2.93
CA GLU A 50 -14.07 -17.03 -3.09
C GLU A 50 -15.31 -16.29 -3.59
N ALA A 51 -15.60 -15.11 -3.02
CA ALA A 51 -16.70 -14.25 -3.40
C ALA A 51 -16.59 -13.72 -4.84
N THR A 52 -15.36 -13.61 -5.36
CA THR A 52 -15.12 -13.14 -6.74
C THR A 52 -15.19 -14.23 -7.79
N GLY A 53 -15.17 -15.52 -7.40
CA GLY A 53 -15.16 -16.66 -8.34
C GLY A 53 -13.90 -16.75 -9.20
N VAL A 54 -12.82 -16.07 -8.81
CA VAL A 54 -11.55 -16.05 -9.54
C VAL A 54 -10.76 -17.33 -9.22
N ASP A 55 -10.09 -17.87 -10.25
CA ASP A 55 -9.21 -19.02 -10.09
C ASP A 55 -8.03 -18.68 -9.15
N LEU A 56 -7.90 -19.44 -8.06
CA LEU A 56 -6.88 -19.20 -7.03
C LEU A 56 -5.46 -19.36 -7.57
N ASP A 57 -5.26 -20.19 -8.60
CA ASP A 57 -3.96 -20.35 -9.24
C ASP A 57 -3.60 -19.17 -10.14
N SER A 58 -4.57 -18.33 -10.50
CA SER A 58 -4.37 -17.14 -11.34
C SER A 58 -4.09 -15.86 -10.55
N ILE A 59 -4.08 -15.91 -9.21
CA ILE A 59 -3.88 -14.76 -8.34
C ILE A 59 -2.68 -14.93 -7.40
N GLY A 60 -2.25 -13.81 -6.82
CA GLY A 60 -1.16 -13.78 -5.84
C GLY A 60 0.18 -14.24 -6.42
N LEU A 61 0.96 -14.95 -5.61
CA LEU A 61 2.28 -15.44 -6.00
C LEU A 61 2.19 -16.51 -7.10
N ASN A 62 1.14 -17.35 -7.09
CA ASN A 62 0.96 -18.45 -8.03
C ASN A 62 0.58 -17.93 -9.43
N GLY A 63 -0.26 -16.90 -9.49
CA GLY A 63 -0.71 -16.31 -10.74
C GLY A 63 0.29 -15.36 -11.42
N SER A 64 1.35 -14.95 -10.72
CA SER A 64 2.32 -14.02 -11.28
C SER A 64 3.34 -14.71 -12.19
N ALA A 65 3.40 -14.29 -13.46
CA ALA A 65 4.41 -14.74 -14.41
C ALA A 65 5.86 -14.36 -14.01
N THR A 66 6.01 -13.41 -13.08
CA THR A 66 7.32 -12.92 -12.60
C THR A 66 7.49 -13.17 -11.11
N LYS A 67 8.73 -13.45 -10.69
CA LYS A 67 9.09 -13.66 -9.28
C LYS A 67 10.31 -12.83 -8.92
N VAL A 68 10.19 -12.01 -7.86
CA VAL A 68 11.30 -11.21 -7.34
C VAL A 68 12.39 -12.14 -6.81
N LYS A 69 13.58 -12.09 -7.42
CA LYS A 69 14.72 -12.96 -7.06
C LYS A 69 15.59 -12.35 -5.96
N LYS A 70 15.80 -11.03 -6.01
CA LYS A 70 16.63 -10.28 -5.07
C LYS A 70 16.05 -8.88 -4.93
N ILE A 71 16.06 -8.35 -3.71
CA ILE A 71 15.68 -6.97 -3.41
C ILE A 71 16.96 -6.26 -2.98
N GLU A 72 17.32 -5.20 -3.68
CA GLU A 72 18.51 -4.41 -3.41
C GLU A 72 18.10 -2.99 -3.03
N SER A 73 18.55 -2.53 -1.87
CA SER A 73 18.35 -1.16 -1.43
C SER A 73 19.52 -0.32 -1.93
N VAL A 74 19.31 0.45 -2.99
CA VAL A 74 20.32 1.35 -3.53
C VAL A 74 20.23 2.70 -2.81
N VAL A 75 21.29 3.08 -2.11
CA VAL A 75 21.48 4.46 -1.65
C VAL A 75 22.13 5.20 -2.81
N LEU A 76 21.37 6.10 -3.44
CA LEU A 76 21.91 6.99 -4.46
C LEU A 76 22.80 8.02 -3.73
N ALA A 77 24.11 7.77 -3.69
CA ALA A 77 25.07 8.83 -3.39
C ALA A 77 24.95 9.88 -4.50
N GLY A 78 24.88 11.17 -4.11
CA GLY A 78 24.74 12.27 -5.08
C GLY A 78 25.85 12.21 -6.12
N ALA A 79 25.47 12.34 -7.40
CA ALA A 79 26.41 12.38 -8.50
C ALA A 79 27.42 13.53 -8.30
N ASP A 80 28.70 13.25 -8.51
CA ASP A 80 29.75 14.26 -8.55
C ASP A 80 29.39 15.28 -9.64
N LEU A 81 29.18 16.55 -9.24
CA LEU A 81 28.90 17.64 -10.18
C LEU A 81 30.23 18.22 -10.65
N VAL A 82 30.59 17.94 -11.90
CA VAL A 82 31.75 18.54 -12.57
C VAL A 82 31.29 19.76 -13.38
N LYS A 83 31.93 20.91 -13.16
CA LYS A 83 31.68 22.15 -13.91
C LYS A 83 32.81 22.38 -14.91
N PHE A 84 32.44 22.67 -16.15
CA PHE A 84 33.34 23.00 -17.25
C PHE A 84 33.14 24.46 -17.66
N GLU A 85 34.23 25.15 -18.01
CA GLU A 85 34.16 26.50 -18.56
C GLU A 85 33.96 26.42 -20.10
N PRO A 86 33.44 27.49 -20.74
CA PRO A 86 33.17 27.51 -22.17
C PRO A 86 34.46 27.73 -23.00
N THR A 87 35.48 26.91 -22.76
CA THR A 87 36.73 26.88 -23.52
C THR A 87 36.78 25.64 -24.40
N GLU A 88 37.57 25.69 -25.48
CA GLU A 88 37.69 24.57 -26.42
C GLU A 88 38.31 23.32 -25.75
N GLU A 89 39.23 23.56 -24.81
CA GLU A 89 39.92 22.54 -24.03
C GLU A 89 38.96 21.82 -23.07
N ASP A 90 38.12 22.57 -22.34
CA ASP A 90 37.12 22.00 -21.43
C ASP A 90 35.98 21.29 -22.18
N CYS A 91 35.61 21.77 -23.37
CA CYS A 91 34.66 21.06 -24.24
C CYS A 91 35.19 19.67 -24.64
N ALA A 92 36.47 19.58 -25.01
CA ALA A 92 37.08 18.31 -25.36
C ALA A 92 37.21 17.37 -24.15
N ALA A 93 37.52 17.91 -22.97
CA ALA A 93 37.55 17.16 -21.72
C ALA A 93 36.16 16.60 -21.34
N LEU A 94 35.12 17.41 -21.44
CA LEU A 94 33.73 17.02 -21.19
C LEU A 94 33.30 15.85 -22.10
N ILE A 95 33.57 15.95 -23.40
CA ILE A 95 33.21 14.89 -24.36
C ILE A 95 33.91 13.57 -23.99
N LYS A 96 35.18 13.64 -23.59
CA LYS A 96 35.95 12.45 -23.20
C LYS A 96 35.38 11.77 -21.96
N GLU A 97 34.96 12.54 -20.95
CA GLU A 97 34.32 12.02 -19.74
C GLU A 97 32.98 11.34 -20.07
N LEU A 98 32.11 12.01 -20.82
CA LEU A 98 30.79 11.50 -21.17
C LEU A 98 30.82 10.22 -22.02
N VAL A 99 31.84 10.06 -22.87
CA VAL A 99 32.07 8.83 -23.63
C VAL A 99 32.55 7.71 -22.70
N GLY A 100 33.46 8.03 -21.76
CA GLY A 100 33.96 7.06 -20.77
C GLY A 100 32.88 6.52 -19.85
N ASP A 101 31.93 7.37 -19.45
CA ASP A 101 30.79 7.01 -18.60
C ASP A 101 29.63 6.37 -19.38
N HIS A 102 29.79 6.14 -20.68
CA HIS A 102 28.76 5.56 -21.55
C HIS A 102 27.43 6.35 -21.53
N ILE A 103 27.52 7.67 -21.30
CA ILE A 103 26.35 8.57 -21.37
C ILE A 103 26.07 8.92 -22.83
N ILE A 104 27.14 9.06 -23.64
CA ILE A 104 27.08 9.23 -25.09
C ILE A 104 28.14 8.35 -25.74
N GLY A 105 27.72 7.16 -26.16
CA GLY A 105 28.54 6.09 -26.74
C GLY A 105 27.86 4.74 -26.56
#